data_AF-A0A8J3YES0-F1
#
_entry.id   AF-A0A8J3YES0-F1
#
_cell.length_a   1.000
_cell.length_b   1.000
_cell.length_c   1.000
_cell.angle_alpha   90.00
_cell.angle_beta   90.00
_cell.angle_gamma   90.00
#
_symmetry.space_group_name_H-M   'P 1'
#
loop_
_entity.id
_entity.type
_entity.pdbx_description
1 polymer ?
#
loop_
_entity_poly.entity_id
_entity_poly.type
_entity_poly.pdbx_seq_one_letter_code
_entity_poly.pdbx_strand_id
1 'polypeptide(L)'
;MPTKAELPEGPRREFVEELFTHYREAGRPPLRTIARWIQENWEARSLRGTASTETIRRTLTGTVVPRNWSTVEAILEALCGLAGRDPGEDRWPDDNWVNYSFKDELKKRWNSVLDHYETELPTLPPRPSPPAPAPRSSFGDPWATAPAPTSSRFDDEPPF
;
A
#
# COMPACT_ATOMS: atom_id res chain seq x y z
N MET A 1 -10.22 18.42 -5.33
CA MET A 1 -8.76 18.52 -5.37
C MET A 1 -8.33 19.25 -4.10
N PRO A 2 -7.37 18.73 -3.32
CA PRO A 2 -6.86 19.40 -2.14
C PRO A 2 -6.19 20.73 -2.52
N THR A 3 -6.27 21.72 -1.62
CA THR A 3 -5.70 23.05 -1.87
C THR A 3 -4.17 23.04 -1.79
N LYS A 4 -3.50 24.07 -2.34
CA LYS A 4 -2.03 24.26 -2.22
C LYS A 4 -1.54 24.27 -0.78
N ALA A 5 -2.38 24.69 0.17
CA ALA A 5 -2.05 24.71 1.58
C ALA A 5 -2.09 23.32 2.23
N GLU A 6 -2.94 22.41 1.74
CA GLU A 6 -3.08 21.04 2.28
C GLU A 6 -2.09 20.06 1.66
N LEU A 7 -1.66 20.34 0.42
CA LEU A 7 -0.69 19.52 -0.30
C LEU A 7 0.29 20.45 -1.03
N PRO A 8 1.50 20.69 -0.47
CA PRO A 8 2.48 21.57 -1.08
C PRO A 8 2.92 21.03 -2.45
N GLU A 9 3.50 21.91 -3.27
CA GLU A 9 4.01 21.55 -4.59
C GLU A 9 5.13 20.50 -4.45
N GLY A 10 5.08 19.45 -5.27
CA GLY A 10 5.99 18.30 -5.18
C GLY A 10 5.41 17.02 -5.80
N PRO A 11 6.17 15.92 -5.81
CA PRO A 11 5.81 14.69 -6.52
C PRO A 11 4.50 14.09 -6.01
N ARG A 12 4.21 14.29 -4.72
CA ARG A 12 2.96 13.86 -4.08
C ARG A 12 1.75 14.58 -4.66
N ARG A 13 1.89 15.87 -4.95
CA ARG A 13 0.84 16.68 -5.56
C ARG A 13 0.57 16.25 -6.99
N GLU A 14 1.63 16.05 -7.76
CA GLU A 14 1.52 15.60 -9.15
C GLU A 14 0.83 14.24 -9.26
N PHE A 15 1.15 13.30 -8.36
CA PHE A 15 0.47 12.01 -8.27
C PHE A 15 -1.02 12.15 -7.96
N VAL A 16 -1.37 12.99 -6.98
CA VAL A 16 -2.77 13.22 -6.59
C VAL A 16 -3.53 13.97 -7.68
N GLU A 17 -2.90 14.95 -8.33
CA GLU A 17 -3.46 15.70 -9.45
C GLU A 17 -3.85 14.77 -10.59
N GLU A 18 -2.95 13.85 -10.94
CA GLU A 18 -3.22 12.85 -11.97
C GLU A 18 -4.41 11.94 -11.61
N LEU A 19 -4.38 11.36 -10.41
CA LEU A 19 -5.47 10.52 -9.94
C LEU A 19 -6.81 11.30 -9.89
N PHE A 20 -6.74 12.59 -9.57
CA PHE A 20 -7.90 13.47 -9.52
C PHE A 20 -8.44 13.82 -10.92
N THR A 21 -7.59 13.85 -11.94
CA THR A 21 -8.02 13.97 -13.35
C THR A 21 -8.91 12.79 -13.72
N HIS A 22 -8.44 11.55 -13.51
CA HIS A 22 -9.25 10.35 -13.75
C HIS A 22 -10.52 10.31 -12.91
N TYR A 23 -10.45 10.76 -11.65
CA TYR A 23 -11.62 10.88 -10.80
C TYR A 23 -12.68 11.85 -11.35
N ARG A 24 -12.25 12.97 -11.94
CA ARG A 24 -13.15 13.93 -12.58
C ARG A 24 -13.75 13.39 -13.87
N GLU A 25 -12.94 12.70 -14.67
CA GLU A 25 -13.38 12.08 -15.93
C GLU A 25 -14.41 10.97 -15.68
N ALA A 26 -14.26 10.21 -14.60
CA ALA A 26 -15.25 9.25 -14.13
C ALA A 26 -16.56 9.87 -13.59
N GLY A 27 -16.71 11.20 -13.64
CA GLY A 27 -17.89 11.90 -13.15
C GLY A 27 -17.94 12.05 -11.63
N ARG A 28 -16.78 11.97 -10.94
CA ARG A 28 -16.64 12.05 -9.48
C ARG A 28 -17.50 11.01 -8.74
N PRO A 29 -17.28 9.71 -8.99
CA PRO A 29 -18.07 8.66 -8.38
C PRO A 29 -17.93 8.67 -6.85
N PRO A 30 -18.94 8.17 -6.11
CA PRO A 30 -18.82 7.96 -4.67
C PRO A 30 -17.68 6.97 -4.38
N LEU A 31 -16.94 7.19 -3.29
CA LEU A 31 -15.83 6.31 -2.89
C LEU A 31 -16.27 4.85 -2.68
N ARG A 32 -17.51 4.66 -2.21
CA ARG A 32 -18.13 3.33 -2.09
C ARG A 32 -18.34 2.67 -3.44
N THR A 33 -18.71 3.44 -4.46
CA THR A 33 -18.88 2.94 -5.83
C THR A 33 -17.55 2.47 -6.41
N ILE A 34 -16.46 3.21 -6.18
CA ILE A 34 -15.11 2.81 -6.59
C ILE A 34 -14.71 1.51 -5.89
N ALA A 35 -14.85 1.46 -4.56
CA ALA A 35 -14.50 0.27 -3.78
C ALA A 35 -15.31 -0.97 -4.23
N ARG A 36 -16.61 -0.80 -4.45
CA ARG A 36 -17.49 -1.86 -4.92
C ARG A 36 -17.09 -2.32 -6.32
N TRP A 37 -16.82 -1.39 -7.23
CA TRP A 37 -16.37 -1.72 -8.58
C TRP A 37 -15.09 -2.55 -8.57
N ILE A 38 -14.11 -2.21 -7.72
CA ILE A 38 -12.87 -2.99 -7.56
C ILE A 38 -13.16 -4.41 -7.10
N GLN A 39 -14.08 -4.59 -6.14
CA GLN A 39 -14.47 -5.91 -5.66
C GLN A 39 -15.20 -6.72 -6.73
N GLU A 40 -16.13 -6.11 -7.45
CA GLU A 40 -16.93 -6.76 -8.49
C GLU A 40 -16.11 -7.15 -9.72
N ASN A 41 -15.01 -6.42 -10.00
CA ASN A 41 -14.18 -6.63 -11.19
C ASN A 41 -12.80 -7.24 -10.89
N TRP A 42 -12.54 -7.64 -9.64
CA TRP A 42 -11.25 -8.20 -9.21
C TRP A 42 -10.83 -9.39 -10.09
N GLU A 43 -11.73 -10.36 -10.29
CA GLU A 43 -11.43 -11.55 -11.09
C GLU A 43 -11.43 -11.25 -12.59
N ALA A 44 -12.45 -10.52 -13.07
CA ALA A 44 -12.65 -10.24 -14.49
C ALA A 44 -11.52 -9.40 -15.12
N ARG A 45 -10.95 -8.47 -14.35
CA ARG A 45 -9.84 -7.61 -14.77
C ARG A 45 -8.48 -8.12 -14.29
N SER A 46 -8.43 -9.27 -13.61
CA SER A 46 -7.21 -9.81 -12.99
C SER A 46 -6.48 -8.78 -12.12
N LEU A 47 -7.25 -8.00 -11.34
CA LEU A 47 -6.69 -7.00 -10.44
C LEU A 47 -5.85 -7.72 -9.38
N ARG A 48 -4.64 -7.21 -9.11
CA ARG A 48 -3.74 -7.78 -8.09
C ARG A 48 -3.85 -7.09 -6.73
N GLY A 49 -4.61 -6.00 -6.63
CA GLY A 49 -4.74 -5.20 -5.41
C GLY A 49 -6.19 -4.83 -5.08
N THR A 50 -6.48 -4.72 -3.79
CA THR A 50 -7.78 -4.26 -3.29
C THR A 50 -7.60 -2.90 -2.63
N ALA A 51 -8.67 -2.10 -2.60
CA ALA A 51 -8.68 -0.81 -1.94
C ALA A 51 -9.97 -0.63 -1.15
N SER A 52 -9.83 -0.38 0.15
CA SER A 52 -10.96 0.00 1.01
C SER A 52 -11.38 1.45 0.74
N THR A 53 -12.62 1.81 1.07
CA THR A 53 -13.14 3.19 0.92
C THR A 53 -12.26 4.23 1.62
N GLU A 54 -11.74 3.90 2.81
CA GLU A 54 -10.79 4.76 3.52
C GLU A 54 -9.45 4.91 2.80
N THR A 55 -8.91 3.82 2.25
CA THR A 55 -7.68 3.86 1.44
C THR A 55 -7.88 4.77 0.24
N ILE A 56 -8.96 4.58 -0.51
CA ILE A 56 -9.29 5.40 -1.69
C ILE A 56 -9.41 6.87 -1.29
N ARG A 57 -10.10 7.17 -0.18
CA ARG A 57 -10.22 8.54 0.35
C ARG A 57 -8.84 9.14 0.62
N ARG A 58 -8.00 8.45 1.40
CA ARG A 58 -6.68 8.94 1.82
C ARG A 58 -5.72 9.10 0.64
N THR A 59 -5.84 8.25 -0.37
CA THR A 59 -5.07 8.37 -1.62
C THR A 59 -5.53 9.57 -2.44
N LEU A 60 -6.84 9.76 -2.63
CA LEU A 60 -7.38 10.91 -3.38
C LEU A 60 -7.18 12.26 -2.69
N THR A 61 -7.11 12.28 -1.35
CA THR A 61 -6.76 13.48 -0.59
C THR A 61 -5.25 13.68 -0.48
N GLY A 62 -4.46 12.75 -1.00
CA GLY A 62 -3.02 12.74 -0.87
C GLY A 62 -2.52 12.45 0.53
N THR A 63 -3.37 12.22 1.53
CA THR A 63 -2.98 11.96 2.94
C THR A 63 -2.13 10.70 3.10
N VAL A 64 -2.33 9.69 2.25
CA VAL A 64 -1.52 8.47 2.21
C VAL A 64 -1.22 8.13 0.76
N VAL A 65 0.00 7.72 0.46
CA VAL A 65 0.35 7.12 -0.84
C VAL A 65 0.59 5.63 -0.61
N PRO A 66 -0.14 4.72 -1.29
CA PRO A 66 0.03 3.30 -1.09
C PRO A 66 1.44 2.87 -1.46
N ARG A 67 2.09 2.04 -0.64
CA ARG A 67 3.40 1.44 -0.99
C ARG A 67 3.29 0.30 -1.99
N ASN A 68 2.07 -0.18 -2.27
CA ASN A 68 1.82 -1.28 -3.18
C ASN A 68 1.24 -0.74 -4.48
N TRP A 69 1.96 -0.94 -5.59
CA TRP A 69 1.49 -0.54 -6.92
C TRP A 69 0.12 -1.16 -7.24
N SER A 70 -0.11 -2.42 -6.88
CA SER A 70 -1.38 -3.12 -7.16
C SER A 70 -2.61 -2.43 -6.58
N THR A 71 -2.48 -1.72 -5.44
CA THR A 71 -3.58 -0.94 -4.87
C THR A 71 -3.83 0.33 -5.68
N VAL A 72 -2.78 0.99 -6.16
CA VAL A 72 -2.90 2.18 -7.02
C VAL A 72 -3.51 1.80 -8.37
N GLU A 73 -3.02 0.72 -8.96
CA GLU A 73 -3.51 0.13 -10.20
C GLU A 73 -5.00 -0.20 -10.12
N ALA A 74 -5.44 -0.87 -9.05
CA ALA A 74 -6.86 -1.18 -8.86
C ALA A 74 -7.75 0.07 -8.78
N ILE A 75 -7.25 1.14 -8.15
CA ILE A 75 -7.97 2.42 -8.09
C ILE A 75 -8.04 3.05 -9.49
N LEU A 76 -6.94 3.07 -10.25
CA LEU A 76 -6.92 3.59 -11.62
C LEU A 76 -7.88 2.81 -12.53
N GLU A 77 -7.80 1.48 -12.51
CA GLU A 77 -8.68 0.57 -13.27
C GLU A 77 -10.16 0.86 -12.99
N ALA A 78 -10.50 1.11 -11.73
CA ALA A 78 -11.86 1.45 -11.35
C ALA A 78 -12.30 2.83 -11.83
N LEU A 79 -11.42 3.82 -11.80
CA LEU A 79 -11.73 5.15 -12.33
C LEU A 79 -11.91 5.12 -13.85
N CYS A 80 -11.00 4.46 -14.58
CA CYS A 80 -11.10 4.28 -16.02
C CYS A 80 -12.35 3.47 -16.40
N GLY A 81 -12.61 2.36 -15.70
CA GLY A 81 -13.79 1.53 -15.91
C GLY A 81 -15.11 2.27 -15.67
N LEU A 82 -15.17 3.14 -14.66
CA LEU A 82 -16.33 4.01 -14.42
C LEU A 82 -16.45 5.16 -15.43
N ALA A 83 -15.32 5.62 -15.99
CA ALA A 83 -15.28 6.61 -17.07
C ALA A 83 -15.58 6.02 -18.46
N GLY A 84 -15.67 4.69 -18.58
CA GLY A 84 -15.81 3.99 -19.86
C GLY A 84 -14.56 4.05 -20.75
N ARG A 85 -13.38 4.26 -20.16
CA ARG A 85 -12.09 4.26 -20.86
C ARG A 85 -11.28 3.02 -20.56
N ASP A 86 -10.41 2.67 -21.49
CA ASP A 86 -9.40 1.66 -21.27
C ASP A 86 -8.20 2.26 -20.52
N PRO A 87 -7.74 1.64 -19.43
CA PRO A 87 -6.57 2.12 -18.67
C PRO A 87 -5.24 1.96 -19.43
N GLY A 88 -5.22 1.17 -20.51
CA GLY A 88 -4.11 1.02 -21.44
C GLY A 88 -4.20 1.94 -22.66
N GLU A 89 -5.25 2.76 -22.79
CA GLU A 89 -5.32 3.77 -23.86
C GLU A 89 -4.15 4.75 -23.76
N ASP A 90 -3.70 5.18 -24.93
CA ASP A 90 -2.65 6.17 -25.05
C ASP A 90 -3.16 7.52 -24.53
N ARG A 91 -2.38 8.14 -23.65
CA ARG A 91 -2.75 9.40 -23.00
C ARG A 91 -2.60 10.61 -23.93
N TRP A 92 -1.67 10.55 -24.88
CA TRP A 92 -1.32 11.63 -25.81
C TRP A 92 -1.22 11.06 -27.24
N PRO A 93 -2.36 10.73 -27.87
CA PRO A 93 -2.36 10.04 -29.17
C PRO A 93 -1.74 10.86 -30.31
N ASP A 94 -1.50 12.16 -30.09
CA ASP A 94 -0.87 13.09 -31.03
C ASP A 94 0.66 13.16 -30.87
N ASP A 95 1.21 12.72 -29.73
CA ASP A 95 2.65 12.77 -29.42
C ASP A 95 3.31 11.44 -29.81
N ASN A 96 3.58 11.29 -31.11
CA ASN A 96 4.05 10.05 -31.76
C ASN A 96 5.45 9.58 -31.32
N TRP A 97 6.08 10.22 -30.32
CA TRP A 97 7.44 9.92 -29.88
C TRP A 97 7.49 8.95 -28.69
N VAL A 98 6.46 8.90 -27.85
CA VAL A 98 6.41 7.94 -26.73
C VAL A 98 4.96 7.53 -26.41
N ASN A 99 4.58 6.29 -26.74
CA ASN A 99 3.30 5.71 -26.29
C ASN A 99 3.40 5.44 -24.78
N TYR A 100 2.94 6.39 -23.96
CA TYR A 100 2.76 6.18 -22.53
C TYR A 100 1.28 5.98 -22.25
N SER A 101 0.94 4.79 -21.75
CA SER A 101 -0.39 4.53 -21.24
C SER A 101 -0.66 5.39 -19.99
N PHE A 102 -1.93 5.66 -19.69
CA PHE A 102 -2.34 6.30 -18.43
C PHE A 102 -1.73 5.61 -17.20
N LYS A 103 -1.60 4.28 -17.28
CA LYS A 103 -0.98 3.44 -16.26
C LYS A 103 0.52 3.71 -16.09
N ASP A 104 1.27 3.86 -17.17
CA ASP A 104 2.71 4.14 -17.12
C ASP A 104 3.00 5.53 -16.55
N GLU A 105 2.21 6.53 -16.91
CA GLU A 105 2.38 7.89 -16.38
C GLU A 105 2.07 7.94 -14.87
N LEU A 106 0.98 7.31 -14.44
CA LEU A 106 0.65 7.22 -13.02
C LEU A 106 1.72 6.43 -12.23
N LYS A 107 2.26 5.36 -12.83
CA LYS A 107 3.34 4.55 -12.22
C LYS A 107 4.62 5.35 -12.07
N LYS A 108 4.98 6.14 -13.07
CA LYS A 108 6.13 7.05 -13.01
C LYS A 108 5.98 8.04 -11.85
N ARG A 109 4.82 8.71 -11.75
CA ARG A 109 4.56 9.66 -10.66
C ARG A 109 4.56 8.97 -9.29
N TRP A 110 3.97 7.78 -9.19
CA TRP A 110 3.99 6.99 -7.97
C TRP A 110 5.42 6.62 -7.53
N ASN A 111 6.28 6.18 -8.47
CA ASN A 111 7.69 5.93 -8.17
C ASN A 111 8.43 7.19 -7.72
N SER A 112 8.20 8.34 -8.38
CA SER A 112 8.78 9.62 -7.97
C SER A 112 8.37 10.03 -6.55
N VAL A 113 7.14 9.70 -6.13
CA VAL A 113 6.72 9.91 -4.75
C VAL A 113 7.50 9.03 -3.77
N LEU A 114 7.65 7.74 -4.08
CA LEU A 114 8.39 6.82 -3.21
C LEU A 114 9.86 7.20 -3.08
N ASP A 115 10.51 7.55 -4.19
CA ASP A 115 11.91 8.00 -4.23
C ASP A 115 12.13 9.27 -3.37
N HIS A 116 11.16 10.20 -3.41
CA HIS A 116 11.18 11.39 -2.56
C HIS A 116 10.93 11.07 -1.07
N TYR A 117 10.06 10.10 -0.75
CA TYR A 117 9.88 9.63 0.62
C TYR A 117 11.15 8.99 1.18
N GLU A 118 11.90 8.24 0.38
CA GLU A 118 13.16 7.64 0.79
C GLU A 118 14.25 8.70 1.00
N THR A 119 14.22 9.77 0.21
CA THR A 119 15.14 10.92 0.31
C THR A 119 14.84 11.84 1.50
N GLU A 120 13.56 12.03 1.84
CA GLU A 120 13.12 12.89 2.96
C GLU A 120 13.07 12.19 4.32
N LEU A 121 13.45 10.91 4.41
CA LEU A 121 13.67 10.27 5.69
C LEU A 121 14.97 10.81 6.30
N PRO A 122 14.94 11.61 7.38
CA PRO A 122 16.12 11.73 8.21
C PRO A 122 16.49 10.32 8.65
N THR A 123 17.76 9.93 8.51
CA THR A 123 18.32 8.74 9.13
C THR A 123 17.82 8.68 10.57
N LEU A 124 16.82 7.84 10.85
CA LEU A 124 16.30 7.67 12.20
C LEU A 124 17.49 7.27 13.08
N PRO A 125 17.74 7.91 14.23
CA PRO A 125 18.68 7.34 15.19
C PRO A 125 18.22 5.90 15.50
N PRO A 126 19.15 4.96 15.71
CA PRO A 126 18.81 3.56 15.90
C PRO A 126 17.73 3.45 16.98
N ARG A 127 16.65 2.73 16.66
CA ARG A 127 15.55 2.45 17.59
C ARG A 127 16.18 1.97 18.91
N PRO A 128 15.91 2.60 20.07
CA PRO A 128 16.38 2.04 21.33
C PRO A 128 15.84 0.62 21.42
N SER A 129 16.74 -0.35 21.61
CA SER A 129 16.43 -1.75 21.78
C SER A 129 15.26 -1.89 22.76
N PRO A 130 14.28 -2.78 22.52
CA PRO A 130 13.24 -3.04 23.51
C PRO A 130 13.93 -3.37 24.85
N PRO A 131 13.47 -2.81 25.98
CA PRO A 131 14.06 -3.13 27.27
C PRO A 131 14.02 -4.65 27.46
N ALA A 132 15.17 -5.22 27.83
CA ALA A 132 15.31 -6.64 28.07
C ALA A 132 14.15 -7.13 28.96
N PRO A 133 13.56 -8.30 28.68
CA PRO A 133 12.50 -8.83 29.52
C PRO A 133 13.01 -8.89 30.96
N ALA A 134 12.26 -8.26 31.88
CA ALA A 134 12.57 -8.23 33.29
C ALA A 134 12.82 -9.66 33.80
N PRO A 135 13.82 -9.88 34.68
CA PRO A 135 14.07 -11.19 35.25
C PRO A 135 12.78 -11.66 35.95
N ARG A 136 12.24 -12.79 35.50
CA ARG A 136 11.12 -13.46 36.15
C ARG A 136 11.56 -13.80 37.57
N SER A 137 11.18 -12.96 38.53
CA SER A 137 11.27 -13.30 39.94
C SER A 137 10.41 -14.54 40.16
N SER A 138 11.08 -15.63 40.56
CA SER A 138 10.45 -16.85 41.05
C SER A 138 9.68 -16.52 42.32
N PHE A 139 8.41 -16.15 42.18
CA PHE A 139 7.45 -16.34 43.26
C PHE A 139 6.98 -17.79 43.17
N GLY A 140 7.44 -18.58 44.13
CA GLY A 140 7.09 -19.99 44.29
C GLY A 140 5.58 -20.13 44.46
N ASP A 141 5.01 -21.02 43.65
CA ASP A 141 3.60 -21.38 43.74
C ASP A 141 3.40 -22.37 44.90
N PRO A 142 2.62 -22.01 45.95
CA PRO A 142 2.46 -22.83 47.15
C PRO A 142 1.55 -24.06 46.96
N TRP A 143 1.05 -24.31 45.74
CA TRP A 143 0.24 -25.47 45.38
C TRP A 143 0.99 -26.55 44.60
N ALA A 144 2.31 -26.39 44.40
CA ALA A 144 3.14 -27.42 43.81
C ALA A 144 3.43 -28.54 44.83
N THR A 145 2.56 -29.55 44.89
CA THR A 145 2.91 -30.87 45.43
C THR A 145 4.09 -31.44 44.64
N ALA A 146 5.25 -31.50 45.29
CA ALA A 146 6.47 -32.18 44.84
C ALA A 146 6.40 -33.70 45.15
N PRO A 147 7.40 -34.55 44.80
CA PRO A 147 8.40 -34.49 43.71
C PRO A 147 8.66 -35.84 42.95
N ALA A 148 9.50 -35.72 41.91
CA ALA A 148 10.60 -36.64 41.52
C ALA A 148 10.32 -37.88 40.65
N PRO A 149 11.34 -38.46 39.96
CA PRO A 149 12.54 -37.83 39.35
C PRO A 149 13.01 -38.47 38.01
N THR A 150 14.07 -37.87 37.46
CA THR A 150 15.24 -38.50 36.80
C THR A 150 15.20 -38.93 35.32
N SER A 151 16.00 -38.19 34.54
CA SER A 151 17.04 -38.66 33.61
C SER A 151 16.71 -39.66 32.49
N SER A 152 16.96 -39.26 31.24
CA SER A 152 18.01 -39.91 30.45
C SER A 152 18.38 -39.13 29.18
N ARG A 153 19.68 -38.93 28.98
CA ARG A 153 20.33 -38.67 27.69
C ARG A 153 20.39 -39.98 26.92
N PHE A 154 20.05 -39.98 25.63
CA PHE A 154 20.53 -40.86 24.54
C PHE A 154 20.13 -40.11 23.26
N ASP A 155 21.03 -39.49 22.49
CA ASP A 155 22.01 -40.10 21.58
C ASP A 155 21.40 -41.22 20.74
N ASP A 156 20.99 -40.89 19.50
CA ASP A 156 20.85 -41.86 18.41
C ASP A 156 20.91 -41.12 17.06
N GLU A 157 22.09 -41.20 16.44
CA GLU A 157 22.39 -40.85 15.05
C GLU A 157 21.82 -41.95 14.12
N PRO A 158 21.00 -41.63 13.10
CA PRO A 158 20.49 -42.66 12.21
C PRO A 158 21.45 -42.92 11.04
N PRO A 159 21.94 -44.15 10.82
CA PRO A 159 22.32 -44.60 9.49
C PRO A 159 21.13 -45.27 8.81
N PHE A 160 20.82 -44.86 7.58
CA PHE A 160 20.74 -45.69 6.36
C PHE A 160 20.24 -44.85 5.19
#